data_AF-A0A0B1THF0-F1
#
_entry.id   AF-A0A0B1THF0-F1
#
_cell.length_a   1.000
_cell.length_b   1.000
_cell.length_c   1.000
_cell.angle_alpha   90.00
_cell.angle_beta   90.00
_cell.angle_gamma   90.00
#
_symmetry.space_group_name_H-M   'P 1'
#
loop_
_entity.id
_entity.type
_entity.pdbx_description
1 polymer ?
#
loop_
_entity_poly.entity_id
_entity_poly.type
_entity_poly.pdbx_seq_one_letter_code
_entity_poly.pdbx_strand_id
1 'polypeptide(L)'
;MAFWLNIYYIVVLSWALCYFWNSARLDVNVPWRNCNNDIKVAQAGPGLLFLAYPSGILQLPYTNVWSLLFFSMVLFLGIDSQFCTMEGFFTAIIDEFPQLIRRRKYGREIFVGVICLISYIIGLSTVTRGGFYVFQLFDFYAASGWALLWLLFFECIAISWSVGIDRWYEHMKSMIGYYPSRWWKFCWVFATPAVCMV
;
A
#
# COMPACT_ATOMS: atom_id res chain seq x y z
N MET A 1 8.04 -8.18 -0.08
CA MET A 1 6.74 -7.58 -0.48
C MET A 1 6.66 -6.09 -0.16
N ALA A 2 7.02 -5.65 1.05
CA ALA A 2 6.99 -4.22 1.43
C ALA A 2 7.70 -3.27 0.42
N PHE A 3 8.81 -3.71 -0.19
CA PHE A 3 9.50 -2.94 -1.23
C PHE A 3 8.66 -2.74 -2.51
N TRP A 4 7.95 -3.77 -2.98
CA TRP A 4 7.10 -3.67 -4.17
C TRP A 4 5.85 -2.84 -3.91
N LEU A 5 5.25 -2.99 -2.72
CA LEU A 5 4.15 -2.14 -2.27
C LEU A 5 4.58 -0.67 -2.22
N ASN A 6 5.79 -0.38 -1.75
CA ASN A 6 6.30 0.99 -1.75
C ASN A 6 6.39 1.60 -3.15
N ILE A 7 6.91 0.87 -4.13
CA ILE A 7 6.94 1.35 -5.52
C ILE A 7 5.51 1.62 -6.01
N TYR A 8 4.58 0.69 -5.78
CA TYR A 8 3.17 0.87 -6.15
C TYR A 8 2.56 2.13 -5.54
N TYR A 9 2.72 2.33 -4.23
CA TYR A 9 2.20 3.50 -3.57
C TYR A 9 2.87 4.80 -4.06
N ILE A 10 4.18 4.79 -4.38
CA ILE A 10 4.89 5.99 -4.88
C ILE A 10 4.23 6.48 -6.17
N VAL A 11 3.86 5.55 -7.05
CA VAL A 11 3.18 5.86 -8.32
C VAL A 11 1.77 6.43 -8.07
N VAL A 12 0.99 5.77 -7.20
CA VAL A 12 -0.37 6.22 -6.85
C VAL A 12 -0.35 7.61 -6.22
N LEU A 13 0.58 7.88 -5.30
CA LEU A 13 0.74 9.20 -4.69
C LEU A 13 1.21 10.25 -5.67
N SER A 14 2.12 9.91 -6.59
CA SER A 14 2.57 10.83 -7.65
C SER A 14 1.39 11.25 -8.53
N TRP A 15 0.54 10.31 -8.91
CA TRP A 15 -0.69 10.61 -9.64
C TRP A 15 -1.62 11.46 -8.79
N ALA A 16 -1.96 11.05 -7.58
CA ALA A 16 -2.83 11.80 -6.68
C ALA A 16 -2.35 13.24 -6.45
N LEU A 17 -1.04 13.47 -6.33
CA LEU A 17 -0.45 14.81 -6.19
C LEU A 17 -0.63 15.64 -7.47
N CYS A 18 -0.41 15.03 -8.64
CA CYS A 18 -0.64 15.67 -9.93
C CYS A 18 -2.11 16.07 -10.10
N TYR A 19 -3.05 15.15 -9.82
CA TYR A 19 -4.50 15.41 -9.88
C TYR A 19 -4.94 16.46 -8.86
N PHE A 20 -4.41 16.43 -7.64
CA PHE A 20 -4.67 17.43 -6.60
C PHE A 20 -4.20 18.82 -7.05
N TRP A 21 -2.98 18.92 -7.59
CA TRP A 21 -2.41 20.18 -8.06
C TRP A 21 -3.18 20.77 -9.25
N ASN A 22 -3.56 19.93 -10.21
CA ASN A 22 -4.41 20.34 -11.34
C ASN A 22 -5.80 20.78 -10.87
N SER A 23 -6.38 20.12 -9.87
CA SER A 23 -7.67 20.50 -9.28
C SER A 23 -7.57 21.83 -8.51
N ALA A 24 -6.48 22.06 -7.78
CA ALA A 24 -6.23 23.27 -7.03
C ALA A 24 -6.02 24.50 -7.94
N ARG A 25 -5.46 24.32 -9.14
CA ARG A 25 -5.28 25.38 -10.14
C ARG A 25 -6.55 25.73 -10.91
N LEU A 26 -7.68 25.06 -10.64
CA LEU A 26 -8.95 25.26 -11.35
C LEU A 26 -8.80 25.13 -12.88
N ASP A 27 -7.86 24.30 -13.33
CA ASP A 27 -7.50 24.22 -14.75
C ASP A 27 -8.69 23.71 -15.58
N VAL A 28 -9.05 24.43 -16.65
CA VAL A 28 -10.29 24.16 -17.39
C VAL A 28 -10.17 22.93 -18.33
N ASN A 29 -8.95 22.61 -18.75
CA ASN A 29 -8.61 21.58 -19.74
C ASN A 29 -8.05 20.30 -19.11
N VAL A 30 -8.79 19.68 -18.20
CA VAL A 30 -8.40 18.38 -17.64
C VAL A 30 -8.94 17.22 -18.48
N PRO A 31 -8.13 16.18 -18.76
CA PRO A 31 -8.51 15.10 -19.69
C PRO A 31 -9.76 14.31 -19.29
N TRP A 32 -10.18 14.36 -18.03
CA TRP A 32 -11.39 13.69 -17.51
C TRP A 32 -12.66 14.54 -17.58
N ARG A 33 -12.59 15.81 -18.01
CA ARG A 33 -13.76 16.71 -18.13
C ARG A 33 -14.63 16.40 -19.34
N ASN A 34 -14.03 15.85 -20.39
CA ASN A 34 -14.72 15.51 -21.63
C ASN A 34 -15.26 14.07 -21.55
N CYS A 35 -16.54 13.88 -21.82
CA CYS A 35 -17.27 12.60 -21.71
C CYS A 35 -16.89 11.53 -22.75
N ASN A 36 -15.79 11.71 -23.50
CA ASN A 36 -15.36 10.78 -24.57
C ASN A 36 -14.39 9.69 -24.08
N ASN A 37 -14.27 9.49 -22.77
CA ASN A 37 -13.39 8.46 -22.22
C ASN A 37 -14.11 7.10 -22.22
N ASP A 38 -13.50 6.08 -22.82
CA ASP A 38 -14.03 4.71 -22.83
C ASP A 38 -14.11 4.13 -21.41
N ILE A 39 -15.29 4.20 -20.80
CA ILE A 39 -15.63 3.71 -19.45
C ILE A 39 -15.35 2.19 -19.29
N LYS A 40 -15.16 1.47 -20.40
CA LYS A 40 -14.87 0.03 -20.41
C LYS A 40 -13.52 -0.34 -19.75
N VAL A 41 -12.60 0.61 -19.57
CA VAL A 41 -11.26 0.34 -19.01
C VAL A 41 -11.19 0.51 -17.47
N ALA A 42 -12.27 0.99 -16.82
CA ALA A 42 -12.26 1.36 -15.39
C ALA A 42 -12.99 0.37 -14.47
N GLN A 43 -12.84 -0.95 -14.67
CA GLN A 43 -13.61 -1.94 -13.89
C GLN A 43 -13.02 -2.31 -12.52
N ALA A 44 -11.75 -2.01 -12.24
CA ALA A 44 -11.15 -2.26 -10.92
C ALA A 44 -9.88 -1.43 -10.67
N GLY A 45 -9.52 -1.28 -9.39
CA GLY A 45 -8.23 -0.75 -8.98
C GLY A 45 -8.07 0.77 -9.17
N PRO A 46 -6.83 1.28 -9.25
CA PRO A 46 -6.52 2.72 -9.34
C PRO A 46 -7.11 3.42 -10.58
N GLY A 47 -7.41 2.68 -11.65
CA GLY A 47 -8.15 3.22 -12.81
C GLY A 47 -9.56 3.68 -12.46
N LEU A 48 -10.23 3.02 -11.51
CA LEU A 48 -11.53 3.46 -10.99
C LEU A 48 -11.39 4.81 -10.27
N LEU A 49 -10.36 4.95 -9.43
CA LEU A 49 -10.09 6.14 -8.63
C LEU A 49 -9.77 7.38 -9.49
N PHE A 50 -8.98 7.21 -10.55
CA PHE A 50 -8.48 8.32 -11.37
C PHE A 50 -9.28 8.60 -12.65
N LEU A 51 -10.19 7.71 -13.06
CA LEU A 51 -11.08 7.93 -14.21
C LEU A 51 -12.56 7.99 -13.81
N ALA A 52 -13.09 7.00 -13.11
CA ALA A 52 -14.53 6.90 -12.86
C ALA A 52 -15.02 7.89 -11.78
N TYR A 53 -14.29 8.01 -10.67
CA TYR A 53 -14.66 8.92 -9.58
C TYR A 53 -14.68 10.40 -10.00
N PRO A 54 -13.68 10.93 -10.71
CA PRO A 54 -13.72 12.30 -11.22
C PRO A 54 -14.92 12.53 -12.15
N SER A 55 -15.24 11.59 -13.05
CA SER A 55 -16.43 11.69 -13.92
C SER A 55 -17.76 11.72 -13.14
N GLY A 56 -17.82 11.06 -11.98
CA GLY A 56 -18.98 11.16 -11.08
C GLY A 56 -19.06 12.51 -10.37
N ILE A 57 -17.93 13.05 -9.89
CA ILE A 57 -17.86 14.34 -9.18
C ILE A 57 -18.27 15.51 -10.09
N LEU A 58 -18.06 15.40 -11.40
CA LEU A 58 -18.51 16.40 -12.39
C LEU A 58 -20.03 16.62 -12.40
N GLN A 59 -20.82 15.66 -11.91
CA GLN A 59 -22.29 15.76 -11.88
C GLN A 59 -22.81 16.54 -10.67
N LEU A 60 -21.97 16.79 -9.66
CA LEU A 60 -22.33 17.53 -8.45
C LEU A 60 -22.17 19.04 -8.65
N PRO A 61 -23.07 19.87 -8.07
CA PRO A 61 -22.85 21.31 -8.02
C PRO A 61 -21.59 21.63 -7.21
N TYR A 62 -20.84 22.65 -7.64
CA TYR A 62 -19.53 23.02 -7.06
C TYR A 62 -18.43 21.95 -7.20
N THR A 63 -18.35 21.33 -8.38
CA THR A 63 -17.39 20.28 -8.78
C THR A 63 -15.94 20.48 -8.32
N ASN A 64 -15.45 21.72 -8.33
CA ASN A 64 -14.06 22.03 -7.98
C ASN A 64 -13.75 21.74 -6.50
N VAL A 65 -14.67 22.04 -5.60
CA VAL A 65 -14.49 21.81 -4.15
C VAL A 65 -14.50 20.31 -3.84
N TRP A 66 -15.44 19.58 -4.44
CA TRP A 66 -15.55 18.13 -4.27
C TRP A 66 -14.34 17.37 -4.81
N SER A 67 -13.80 17.79 -5.96
CA SER A 67 -12.60 17.20 -6.54
C SER A 67 -11.38 17.42 -5.64
N LEU A 68 -11.21 18.64 -5.11
CA LEU A 68 -10.12 18.97 -4.18
C LEU A 68 -10.18 18.12 -2.90
N LEU A 69 -11.36 18.00 -2.27
CA LEU A 69 -11.55 17.22 -1.05
C LEU A 69 -11.29 15.73 -1.29
N PHE A 70 -11.74 15.20 -2.42
CA PHE A 70 -11.54 13.80 -2.78
C PHE A 70 -10.06 13.46 -2.99
N PHE A 71 -9.34 14.24 -3.80
CA PHE A 71 -7.91 13.98 -4.03
C PHE A 71 -7.06 14.25 -2.78
N SER A 72 -7.44 15.21 -1.94
CA SER A 72 -6.83 15.44 -0.63
C SER A 72 -6.97 14.22 0.29
N MET A 73 -8.19 13.65 0.37
CA MET A 73 -8.43 12.41 1.11
C MET A 73 -7.54 11.26 0.61
N VAL A 74 -7.51 11.04 -0.71
CA VAL A 74 -6.67 9.99 -1.33
C VAL A 74 -5.19 10.19 -0.99
N LEU A 75 -4.71 11.43 -1.01
CA LEU A 75 -3.34 11.75 -0.63
C LEU A 75 -3.03 11.40 0.82
N PHE A 76 -3.87 11.81 1.77
CA PHE A 76 -3.63 11.51 3.18
C PHE A 76 -3.67 10.00 3.46
N LEU A 77 -4.65 9.28 2.88
CA LEU A 77 -4.74 7.82 3.02
C LEU A 77 -3.52 7.09 2.46
N GLY A 78 -3.04 7.52 1.28
CA GLY A 78 -1.86 6.93 0.66
C GLY A 78 -0.58 7.24 1.42
N ILE A 79 -0.42 8.46 1.92
CA ILE A 79 0.76 8.91 2.67
C ILE A 79 0.89 8.15 4.00
N ASP A 80 -0.19 8.05 4.78
CA ASP A 80 -0.18 7.34 6.06
C ASP A 80 0.18 5.85 5.90
N SER A 81 -0.46 5.19 4.93
CA SER A 81 -0.21 3.77 4.62
C SER A 81 1.24 3.53 4.17
N GLN A 82 1.81 4.46 3.37
CA GLN A 82 3.20 4.38 2.93
C GLN A 82 4.18 4.48 4.09
N PHE A 83 3.97 5.45 4.99
CA PHE A 83 4.87 5.67 6.12
C PHE A 83 4.92 4.45 7.03
N CYS A 84 3.75 3.90 7.39
CA CYS A 84 3.67 2.70 8.22
C CYS A 84 4.40 1.50 7.59
N THR A 85 4.17 1.25 6.29
CA THR A 85 4.80 0.11 5.57
C THR A 85 6.32 0.28 5.45
N MET A 86 6.79 1.50 5.14
CA MET A 86 8.21 1.82 5.02
C MET A 86 8.93 1.76 6.35
N GLU A 87 8.32 2.28 7.42
CA GLU A 87 8.89 2.24 8.76
C GLU A 87 9.08 0.79 9.23
N GLY A 88 8.08 -0.08 9.00
CA GLY A 88 8.21 -1.50 9.30
C GLY A 88 9.34 -2.18 8.50
N PHE A 89 9.45 -1.87 7.21
CA PHE A 89 10.53 -2.41 6.36
C PHE A 89 11.93 -1.97 6.82
N PHE A 90 12.11 -0.68 7.11
CA PHE A 90 13.39 -0.17 7.60
C PHE A 90 13.73 -0.75 8.95
N THR A 91 12.76 -0.86 9.86
CA THR A 91 12.97 -1.42 11.20
C THR A 91 13.39 -2.88 11.11
N ALA A 92 12.73 -3.69 10.29
CA ALA A 92 13.10 -5.10 10.08
C ALA A 92 14.55 -5.27 9.59
N ILE A 93 15.01 -4.43 8.65
CA ILE A 93 16.40 -4.53 8.16
C ILE A 93 17.41 -4.04 9.22
N ILE A 94 17.06 -2.99 9.96
CA ILE A 94 17.91 -2.46 11.04
C ILE A 94 18.06 -3.47 12.17
N ASP A 95 17.00 -4.21 12.48
CA ASP A 95 16.99 -5.25 13.52
C ASP A 95 17.81 -6.49 13.11
N GLU A 96 17.83 -6.83 11.81
CA GLU A 96 18.63 -7.96 11.30
C GLU A 96 20.14 -7.62 11.22
N PHE A 97 20.49 -6.38 10.85
CA PHE A 97 21.88 -5.93 10.71
C PHE A 97 22.26 -4.79 11.66
N PRO A 98 22.13 -4.98 13.00
CA PRO A 98 22.34 -3.92 13.96
C PRO A 98 23.80 -3.45 13.99
N GLN A 99 24.75 -4.36 13.76
CA GLN A 99 26.19 -4.04 13.83
C GLN A 99 26.69 -3.21 12.64
N LEU A 100 26.11 -3.38 11.45
CA LEU A 100 26.53 -2.64 10.25
C LEU A 100 25.93 -1.24 10.21
N ILE A 101 24.65 -1.11 10.58
CA ILE A 101 23.88 0.13 10.41
C ILE A 101 24.02 1.06 11.62
N ARG A 102 24.03 0.53 12.85
CA ARG A 102 24.07 1.32 14.09
C ARG A 102 25.46 1.86 14.45
N ARG A 103 26.53 1.30 13.87
CA ARG A 103 27.92 1.71 14.13
C ARG A 103 28.29 3.03 13.45
N ARG A 104 27.60 3.43 12.37
CA ARG A 104 27.78 4.73 11.72
C ARG A 104 26.76 5.75 12.25
N LYS A 105 27.23 6.96 12.61
CA LYS A 105 26.40 8.06 13.15
C LYS A 105 25.24 8.46 12.23
N TYR A 106 25.40 8.31 10.91
CA TYR A 106 24.38 8.59 9.88
C TYR A 106 23.98 7.34 9.06
N GLY A 107 24.23 6.13 9.60
CA GLY A 107 24.01 4.87 8.86
C GLY A 107 22.56 4.65 8.43
N ARG A 108 21.61 4.97 9.33
CA ARG A 108 20.16 4.84 9.06
C ARG A 108 19.69 5.82 7.98
N GLU A 109 20.09 7.08 8.05
CA GLU A 109 19.69 8.12 7.09
C GLU A 109 20.22 7.82 5.68
N ILE A 110 21.49 7.42 5.57
CA ILE A 110 22.10 7.04 4.29
C ILE A 110 21.37 5.81 3.71
N PHE A 111 21.08 4.80 4.53
CA PHE A 111 20.37 3.60 4.09
C PHE A 111 18.97 3.92 3.55
N VAL A 112 18.19 4.74 4.28
CA VAL A 112 16.88 5.21 3.82
C VAL A 112 17.01 6.01 2.53
N GLY A 113 17.97 6.92 2.44
CA GLY A 113 18.24 7.71 1.24
C GLY A 113 18.55 6.85 0.01
N VAL A 114 19.35 5.80 0.17
CA VAL A 114 19.67 4.85 -0.90
C VAL A 114 18.42 4.10 -1.37
N ILE A 115 17.59 3.60 -0.45
CA ILE A 115 16.35 2.90 -0.82
C ILE A 115 15.38 3.83 -1.53
N CYS A 116 15.21 5.06 -1.04
CA CYS A 116 14.38 6.07 -1.70
C CYS A 116 14.88 6.42 -3.10
N LEU A 117 16.20 6.46 -3.31
CA LEU A 117 16.78 6.75 -4.62
C LEU A 117 16.54 5.58 -5.59
N ILE A 118 16.70 4.34 -5.13
CA ILE A 118 16.39 3.15 -5.92
C ILE A 118 14.90 3.10 -6.27
N SER A 119 14.01 3.32 -5.29
CA SER A 119 12.56 3.30 -5.52
C SER A 119 12.11 4.42 -6.45
N TYR A 120 12.75 5.60 -6.39
CA TYR A 120 12.51 6.69 -7.33
C TYR A 120 12.90 6.33 -8.77
N ILE A 121 14.07 5.71 -8.98
CA ILE A 121 14.50 5.27 -10.33
C ILE A 121 13.54 4.23 -10.92
N ILE A 122 13.09 3.28 -10.11
CA ILE A 122 12.12 2.28 -10.55
C ILE A 122 10.75 2.93 -10.82
N GLY A 123 10.34 3.87 -9.97
CA GLY A 123 9.13 4.67 -10.14
C GLY A 123 9.11 5.45 -11.45
N LEU A 124 10.24 6.03 -11.88
CA LEU A 124 10.35 6.73 -13.17
C LEU A 124 9.96 5.85 -14.37
N SER A 125 10.19 4.54 -14.31
CA SER A 125 9.78 3.61 -15.37
C SER A 125 8.27 3.64 -15.62
N THR A 126 7.47 3.89 -14.58
CA THR A 126 5.99 3.93 -14.66
C THR A 126 5.42 5.27 -15.13
N VAL A 127 6.26 6.30 -15.28
CA VAL A 127 5.86 7.63 -15.80
C VAL A 127 6.01 7.71 -17.33
N THR A 128 6.63 6.70 -17.95
CA THR A 128 6.78 6.62 -19.41
C THR A 128 5.42 6.39 -20.12
N ARG A 129 5.34 6.61 -21.45
CA ARG A 129 4.09 6.44 -22.22
C ARG A 129 3.47 5.04 -22.11
N GLY A 130 4.27 4.01 -21.83
CA GLY A 130 3.81 2.63 -21.57
C GLY A 130 3.68 2.29 -20.09
N GLY A 131 3.85 3.26 -19.20
CA GLY A 131 3.91 3.05 -17.76
C GLY A 131 2.63 2.49 -17.14
N PHE A 132 1.46 2.74 -17.76
CA PHE A 132 0.19 2.16 -17.33
C PHE A 132 0.19 0.62 -17.38
N TYR A 133 0.84 0.01 -18.38
CA TYR A 133 0.96 -1.45 -18.46
C TYR A 133 1.85 -2.02 -17.36
N VAL A 134 2.97 -1.35 -17.09
CA VAL A 134 3.88 -1.71 -15.99
C VAL A 134 3.16 -1.59 -14.65
N PHE A 135 2.34 -0.55 -14.50
CA PHE A 135 1.54 -0.31 -13.32
C PHE A 135 0.45 -1.36 -13.12
N GLN A 136 -0.26 -1.77 -14.17
CA GLN A 136 -1.24 -2.85 -14.10
C GLN A 136 -0.61 -4.20 -13.74
N LEU A 137 0.60 -4.48 -14.25
CA LEU A 137 1.37 -5.66 -13.86
C LEU A 137 1.70 -5.63 -12.36
N PHE A 138 2.13 -4.47 -11.84
CA PHE A 138 2.39 -4.30 -10.42
C PHE A 138 1.14 -4.45 -9.56
N ASP A 139 0.01 -3.89 -9.97
CA ASP A 139 -1.26 -4.02 -9.24
C ASP A 139 -1.66 -5.51 -9.11
N PHE A 140 -1.56 -6.26 -10.21
CA PHE A 140 -1.92 -7.67 -10.25
C PHE A 140 -0.97 -8.57 -9.43
N TYR A 141 0.34 -8.33 -9.50
CA TYR A 141 1.33 -9.20 -8.83
C TYR A 141 1.75 -8.75 -7.42
N ALA A 142 1.72 -7.44 -7.12
CA ALA A 142 2.19 -6.89 -5.85
C ALA A 142 1.07 -6.64 -4.84
N ALA A 143 -0.10 -6.15 -5.26
CA ALA A 143 -1.20 -5.78 -4.36
C ALA A 143 -2.29 -6.87 -4.24
N SER A 144 -2.63 -7.56 -5.33
CA SER A 144 -3.68 -8.59 -5.37
C SER A 144 -3.16 -9.98 -5.77
N GLY A 145 -1.91 -10.29 -5.36
CA GLY A 145 -1.23 -11.50 -5.79
C GLY A 145 -1.46 -12.72 -4.88
N TRP A 146 -1.46 -13.90 -5.51
CA TRP A 146 -1.29 -15.20 -4.83
C TRP A 146 -0.10 -15.24 -3.87
N ALA A 147 0.95 -14.45 -4.14
CA ALA A 147 2.14 -14.36 -3.29
C ALA A 147 1.83 -13.81 -1.88
N LEU A 148 0.91 -12.85 -1.73
CA LEU A 148 0.54 -12.33 -0.41
C LEU A 148 -0.26 -13.37 0.39
N LEU A 149 -1.21 -14.06 -0.27
CA LEU A 149 -2.00 -15.11 0.36
C LEU A 149 -1.12 -16.26 0.85
N TRP A 150 -0.17 -16.70 0.02
CA TRP A 150 0.79 -17.75 0.41
C TRP A 150 1.72 -17.30 1.54
N LEU A 151 2.17 -16.05 1.55
CA LEU A 151 3.00 -15.52 2.65
C LEU A 151 2.21 -15.52 3.97
N LEU A 152 0.99 -14.97 3.97
CA LEU A 152 0.10 -14.94 5.14
C LEU A 152 -0.22 -16.35 5.65
N PHE A 153 -0.44 -17.28 4.73
CA PHE A 153 -0.68 -18.69 5.03
C PHE A 153 0.50 -19.32 5.79
N PHE A 154 1.73 -19.17 5.28
CA PHE A 154 2.91 -19.70 5.95
C PHE A 154 3.21 -18.99 7.28
N GLU A 155 3.00 -17.69 7.36
CA GLU A 155 3.16 -16.92 8.60
C GLU A 155 2.20 -17.41 9.70
N CYS A 156 0.91 -17.61 9.35
CA CYS A 156 -0.10 -18.13 10.27
C CYS A 156 0.19 -19.56 10.72
N ILE A 157 0.67 -20.43 9.81
CA ILE A 157 1.07 -21.80 10.16
C ILE A 157 2.31 -21.80 11.05
N ALA A 158 3.31 -20.97 10.75
CA ALA A 158 4.49 -20.85 11.60
C ALA A 158 4.10 -20.43 13.02
N ILE A 159 3.30 -19.38 13.18
CA ILE A 159 2.87 -18.91 14.51
C ILE A 159 2.00 -19.96 15.22
N SER A 160 1.04 -20.57 14.53
CA SER A 160 0.05 -21.44 15.16
C SER A 160 0.59 -22.85 15.46
N TRP A 161 1.35 -23.43 14.53
CA TRP A 161 1.80 -24.83 14.60
C TRP A 161 3.27 -25.00 14.98
N SER A 162 4.20 -24.16 14.49
CA SER A 162 5.64 -24.37 14.78
C SER A 162 6.05 -23.81 16.14
N VAL A 163 5.59 -22.61 16.50
CA VAL A 163 5.79 -22.03 17.85
C VAL A 163 4.84 -22.68 18.87
N GLY A 164 3.66 -23.09 18.40
CA GLY A 164 2.59 -23.67 19.20
C GLY A 164 1.68 -22.58 19.79
N ILE A 165 0.39 -22.69 19.48
CA ILE A 165 -0.63 -21.72 19.86
C ILE A 165 -0.72 -21.43 21.37
N ASP A 166 -0.40 -22.41 22.22
CA ASP A 166 -0.44 -22.25 23.69
C ASP A 166 0.69 -21.36 24.21
N ARG A 167 1.91 -21.49 23.65
CA ARG A 167 3.03 -20.58 23.95
C ARG A 167 2.74 -19.16 23.47
N TRP A 168 2.17 -19.02 22.27
CA TRP A 168 1.74 -17.71 21.76
C TRP A 168 0.72 -17.04 22.71
N TYR A 169 -0.23 -17.82 23.23
CA TYR A 169 -1.21 -17.35 24.22
C TYR A 169 -0.60 -16.88 25.53
N GLU A 170 0.45 -17.56 26.01
CA GLU A 170 1.20 -17.14 27.19
C GLU A 170 1.97 -15.84 26.95
N HIS A 171 2.61 -15.69 25.78
CA HIS A 171 3.26 -14.44 25.39
C HIS A 171 2.27 -13.27 25.35
N MET A 172 1.08 -13.45 24.77
CA MET A 172 0.06 -12.41 24.77
C MET A 172 -0.43 -12.06 26.17
N LYS A 173 -0.62 -13.05 27.05
CA LYS A 173 -0.96 -12.77 28.45
C LYS A 173 0.14 -11.98 29.16
N SER A 174 1.41 -12.26 28.88
CA SER A 174 2.52 -11.51 29.48
C SER A 174 2.58 -10.04 29.03
N MET A 175 2.11 -9.73 27.82
CA MET A 175 2.07 -8.37 27.27
C MET A 175 0.81 -7.60 27.69
N ILE A 176 -0.35 -8.26 27.66
CA ILE A 176 -1.67 -7.62 27.81
C ILE A 176 -2.22 -7.78 29.25
N GLY A 177 -1.71 -8.75 30.02
CA GLY A 177 -2.10 -9.02 31.41
C GLY A 177 -3.29 -9.98 31.57
N TYR A 178 -4.04 -10.28 30.50
CA TYR A 178 -5.17 -11.22 30.52
C TYR A 178 -5.13 -12.20 29.34
N TYR A 179 -5.89 -13.30 29.44
CA TYR A 179 -6.03 -14.25 28.34
C TYR A 179 -7.11 -13.79 27.34
N PRO A 180 -6.79 -13.68 26.04
CA PRO A 180 -7.81 -13.41 25.03
C PRO A 180 -8.88 -14.52 24.99
N SER A 181 -10.04 -14.24 24.38
CA SER A 181 -11.12 -15.23 24.26
C SER A 181 -10.73 -16.40 23.33
N ARG A 182 -11.19 -17.62 23.64
CA ARG A 182 -10.86 -18.85 22.87
C ARG A 182 -11.22 -18.78 21.38
N TRP A 183 -12.11 -17.87 20.99
CA TRP A 183 -12.43 -17.60 19.59
C TRP A 183 -11.20 -17.15 18.79
N TRP A 184 -10.34 -16.31 19.36
CA TRP A 184 -9.08 -15.90 18.71
C TRP A 184 -8.16 -17.08 18.45
N LYS A 185 -8.11 -18.03 19.41
CA LYS A 185 -7.36 -19.28 19.26
C LYS A 185 -7.86 -20.11 18.06
N PHE A 186 -9.17 -20.23 17.89
CA PHE A 186 -9.77 -20.91 16.74
C PHE A 186 -9.50 -20.17 15.42
N CYS A 187 -9.60 -18.84 15.43
CA CYS A 187 -9.35 -18.02 14.25
C CYS A 187 -7.94 -18.24 13.70
N TRP A 188 -6.91 -18.16 14.54
CA TRP A 188 -5.52 -18.29 14.08
C TRP A 188 -5.15 -19.70 13.62
N VAL A 189 -5.67 -20.73 14.30
CA VAL A 189 -5.31 -22.13 14.00
C VAL A 189 -6.05 -22.66 12.77
N PHE A 190 -7.31 -22.26 12.58
CA PHE A 190 -8.19 -22.89 11.58
C PHE A 190 -8.76 -21.88 10.59
N ALA A 191 -9.35 -20.77 11.04
CA ALA A 191 -10.07 -19.87 10.14
C ALA A 191 -9.13 -19.11 9.18
N THR A 192 -8.05 -18.51 9.69
CA THR A 192 -7.11 -17.74 8.88
C THR A 192 -6.40 -18.59 7.82
N PRO A 193 -5.80 -19.75 8.13
CA PRO A 193 -5.18 -20.60 7.11
C PRO A 193 -6.20 -21.18 6.12
N ALA A 194 -7.43 -21.49 6.56
CA ALA A 194 -8.48 -21.95 5.66
C ALA A 194 -8.91 -20.86 4.66
N VAL A 195 -9.08 -19.62 5.12
CA VAL A 195 -9.42 -18.49 4.25
C VAL A 195 -8.29 -18.17 3.29
N CYS A 196 -7.02 -18.27 3.71
CA CYS A 196 -5.88 -18.03 2.81
C CYS A 196 -5.67 -19.13 1.76
N MET A 197 -6.23 -20.34 1.96
CA MET A 197 -6.17 -21.44 0.98
C MET A 197 -7.26 -21.36 -0.09
N VAL A 198 -8.36 -20.66 0.17
CA VAL A 198 -9.52 -20.52 -0.73
C VAL A 198 -9.35 -19.31 -1.62
#